data_AF-X0T6M2-F1
#
_entry.id   AF-X0T6M2-F1
#
_cell.length_a   1.000
_cell.length_b   1.000
_cell.length_c   1.000
_cell.angle_alpha   90.00
_cell.angle_beta   90.00
_cell.angle_gamma   90.00
#
_symmetry.space_group_name_H-M   'P 1'
#
loop_
_entity.id
_entity.type
_entity.pdbx_description
1 polymer ?
#
loop_
_entity_poly.entity_id
_entity_poly.type
_entity_poly.pdbx_seq_one_letter_code
_entity_poly.pdbx_strand_id
1 'polypeptide(L)'
;HNVDESRWAIGQQRIAPKAISIGGRLGLDDDGQTTNTQITFFDYKPVPIIYEVRGLRRRKGLRAKDHFRGTNFGMVVQCEHGYFRGGRGGGWAYDNNHKKVKQFPGDGGIGHQANFIKAMRSRKVSDLIADILEGHISAALCHMANISYRLGHKQPVEKIAKEIAGNSILTESFERCLTHLRANKVDLRREPLTIGPSLIFDRTSERFVGEFSNWANMLLRRNYREPFVVPEHV
;
A
#
# COMPACT_ATOMS: atom_id res chain seq x y z
N HIS A 1 6.97 0.29 4.04
CA HIS A 1 7.43 -0.95 4.69
C HIS A 1 6.70 -2.17 4.12
N ASN A 2 5.44 -2.48 4.48
CA ASN A 2 4.84 -3.76 4.05
C ASN A 2 4.57 -3.85 2.54
N VAL A 3 4.45 -2.73 1.82
CA VAL A 3 4.41 -2.70 0.35
C VAL A 3 5.70 -3.29 -0.23
N ASP A 4 6.85 -2.94 0.34
CA ASP A 4 8.16 -3.45 -0.07
C ASP A 4 8.29 -4.95 0.23
N GLU A 5 7.97 -5.36 1.46
CA GLU A 5 7.99 -6.77 1.85
C GLU A 5 7.07 -7.63 0.94
N SER A 6 5.89 -7.09 0.60
CA SER A 6 4.94 -7.78 -0.27
C SER A 6 5.46 -7.89 -1.69
N ARG A 7 6.02 -6.79 -2.25
CA ARG A 7 6.66 -6.76 -3.57
C ARG A 7 7.82 -7.75 -3.66
N TRP A 8 8.67 -7.77 -2.63
CA TRP A 8 9.78 -8.70 -2.49
C TRP A 8 9.29 -10.16 -2.44
N ALA A 9 8.27 -10.45 -1.62
CA ALA A 9 7.71 -11.79 -1.49
C ALA A 9 7.14 -12.36 -2.79
N ILE A 10 6.62 -11.51 -3.67
CA ILE A 10 6.12 -11.90 -5.00
C ILE A 10 7.16 -11.72 -6.13
N GLY A 11 8.41 -11.41 -5.79
CA GLY A 11 9.53 -11.33 -6.73
C GLY A 11 9.45 -10.18 -7.74
N GLN A 12 8.70 -9.12 -7.47
CA GLN A 12 8.52 -8.02 -8.42
C GLN A 12 9.66 -6.99 -8.35
N GLN A 13 10.37 -6.84 -9.46
CA GLN A 13 11.57 -5.99 -9.57
C GLN A 13 11.32 -4.64 -10.26
N ARG A 14 10.07 -4.32 -10.56
CA ARG A 14 9.69 -3.06 -11.24
C ARG A 14 8.49 -2.44 -10.55
N ILE A 15 8.27 -1.16 -10.81
CA ILE A 15 7.07 -0.44 -10.38
C ILE A 15 5.82 -1.12 -10.99
N ALA A 16 4.71 -1.12 -10.27
CA ALA A 16 3.46 -1.71 -10.75
C ALA A 16 3.00 -0.98 -12.03
N PRO A 17 2.46 -1.70 -13.03
CA PRO A 17 2.01 -1.07 -14.27
C PRO A 17 0.76 -0.20 -14.05
N LYS A 18 0.03 -0.41 -12.95
CA LYS A 18 -1.21 0.30 -12.65
C LYS A 18 -1.46 0.36 -11.14
N ALA A 19 -2.01 1.48 -10.68
CA ALA A 19 -2.52 1.62 -9.32
C ALA A 19 -3.87 2.34 -9.27
N ILE A 20 -4.71 1.94 -8.32
CA ILE A 20 -5.95 2.64 -7.96
C ILE A 20 -6.11 2.67 -6.44
N SER A 21 -6.53 3.80 -5.88
CA SER A 21 -6.78 3.96 -4.45
C SER A 21 -8.19 4.43 -4.14
N ILE A 22 -8.75 3.92 -3.05
CA ILE A 22 -10.01 4.38 -2.45
C ILE A 22 -9.75 4.65 -0.97
N GLY A 23 -10.21 5.77 -0.43
CA GLY A 23 -9.96 6.08 0.97
C GLY A 23 -10.54 7.39 1.47
N GLY A 24 -10.15 7.77 2.68
CA GLY A 24 -10.53 9.03 3.29
C GLY A 24 -9.88 9.25 4.67
N ARG A 25 -10.04 10.47 5.18
CA ARG A 25 -9.89 10.83 6.59
C ARG A 25 -11.29 10.72 7.22
N LEU A 26 -11.55 9.62 7.93
CA LEU A 26 -12.91 9.18 8.29
C LEU A 26 -13.03 8.92 9.78
N GLY A 27 -14.15 9.35 10.38
CA GLY A 27 -14.49 9.12 11.78
C GLY A 27 -13.55 9.81 12.76
N LEU A 28 -12.84 10.84 12.29
CA LEU A 28 -11.90 11.65 13.07
C LEU A 28 -12.25 13.12 12.89
N ASP A 29 -12.24 13.86 13.99
CA ASP A 29 -12.38 15.32 14.00
C ASP A 29 -11.02 15.90 14.36
N ASP A 30 -10.19 16.11 13.35
CA ASP A 30 -8.83 16.66 13.48
C ASP A 30 -8.38 17.34 12.18
N ASP A 31 -7.26 18.06 12.26
CA ASP A 31 -6.68 18.81 11.14
C ASP A 31 -5.89 17.95 10.14
N GLY A 32 -5.97 16.62 10.26
CA GLY A 32 -5.23 15.70 9.42
C GLY A 32 -5.74 15.66 7.99
N GLN A 33 -4.85 15.84 7.01
CA GLN A 33 -5.19 15.79 5.58
C GLN A 33 -4.87 14.44 4.91
N THR A 34 -4.13 13.58 5.61
CA THR A 34 -3.77 12.23 5.11
C THR A 34 -4.84 11.22 5.51
N THR A 35 -5.20 10.32 4.60
CA THR A 35 -6.18 9.26 4.86
C THR A 35 -5.79 8.42 6.08
N ASN A 36 -6.72 8.22 7.00
CA ASN A 36 -6.57 7.18 8.03
C ASN A 36 -7.03 5.81 7.54
N THR A 37 -7.89 5.77 6.53
CA THR A 37 -8.41 4.54 5.94
C THR A 37 -8.24 4.61 4.43
N GLN A 38 -7.48 3.67 3.87
CA GLN A 38 -7.22 3.62 2.43
C GLN A 38 -7.05 2.16 2.00
N ILE A 39 -7.57 1.82 0.84
CA ILE A 39 -7.25 0.59 0.11
C ILE A 39 -6.58 0.98 -1.20
N THR A 40 -5.55 0.25 -1.59
CA THR A 40 -4.86 0.44 -2.86
C THR A 40 -4.65 -0.90 -3.55
N PHE A 41 -4.98 -0.95 -4.84
CA PHE A 41 -4.70 -2.09 -5.70
C PHE A 41 -3.55 -1.77 -6.64
N PHE A 42 -2.51 -2.59 -6.61
CA PHE A 42 -1.40 -2.56 -7.56
C PHE A 42 -1.50 -3.78 -8.49
N ASP A 43 -1.63 -3.53 -9.80
CA ASP A 43 -1.91 -4.56 -10.81
C ASP A 43 -0.66 -5.32 -11.26
N TYR A 44 0.08 -5.89 -10.31
CA TYR A 44 1.15 -6.81 -10.63
C TYR A 44 0.61 -8.11 -11.23
N LYS A 45 1.42 -8.75 -12.09
CA LYS A 45 1.18 -10.07 -12.65
C LYS A 45 2.34 -11.00 -12.31
N PRO A 46 2.09 -12.29 -11.98
CA PRO A 46 0.79 -12.98 -12.04
C PRO A 46 -0.15 -12.66 -10.87
N VAL A 47 0.36 -12.10 -9.78
CA VAL A 47 -0.41 -11.79 -8.57
C VAL A 47 -0.37 -10.28 -8.26
N PRO A 48 -1.51 -9.66 -7.93
CA PRO A 48 -1.55 -8.25 -7.55
C PRO A 48 -1.15 -8.05 -6.09
N ILE A 49 -0.96 -6.79 -5.69
CA ILE A 49 -0.84 -6.40 -4.27
C ILE A 49 -2.07 -5.56 -3.89
N ILE A 50 -2.75 -5.95 -2.81
CA ILE A 50 -3.72 -5.09 -2.11
C ILE A 50 -3.06 -4.54 -0.85
N TYR A 51 -3.08 -3.22 -0.68
CA TYR A 51 -2.60 -2.56 0.52
C TYR A 51 -3.77 -1.91 1.25
N GLU A 52 -3.98 -2.31 2.51
CA GLU A 52 -5.07 -1.80 3.34
C GLU A 52 -4.52 -1.08 4.58
N VAL A 53 -4.88 0.18 4.72
CA VAL A 53 -4.68 0.97 5.93
C VAL A 53 -6.00 1.07 6.67
N ARG A 54 -5.98 0.76 7.97
CA ARG A 54 -7.10 0.85 8.91
C ARG A 54 -6.67 1.64 10.14
N GLY A 55 -6.92 2.95 10.10
CA GLY A 55 -6.50 3.88 11.15
C GLY A 55 -7.47 4.00 12.33
N LEU A 56 -8.69 3.48 12.21
CA LEU A 56 -9.63 3.37 13.33
C LEU A 56 -9.41 2.06 14.10
N ARG A 57 -10.03 1.97 15.27
CA ARG A 57 -10.06 0.74 16.06
C ARG A 57 -10.93 -0.31 15.35
N ARG A 58 -10.88 -1.56 15.82
CA ARG A 58 -11.68 -2.65 15.25
C ARG A 58 -13.20 -2.34 15.26
N ARG A 59 -13.66 -1.61 16.26
CA ARG A 59 -15.02 -1.03 16.35
C ARG A 59 -15.05 0.13 17.33
N LYS A 60 -16.09 0.96 17.28
CA LYS A 60 -16.28 2.10 18.21
C LYS A 60 -16.26 1.61 19.66
N GLY A 61 -15.47 2.28 20.51
CA GLY A 61 -15.33 1.97 21.94
C GLY A 61 -14.40 0.79 22.28
N LEU A 62 -13.84 0.08 21.29
CA LEU A 62 -12.88 -0.99 21.54
C LEU A 62 -11.43 -0.47 21.41
N ARG A 63 -10.54 -0.84 22.33
CA ARG A 63 -9.11 -0.46 22.26
C ARG A 63 -8.31 -1.28 21.23
N ALA A 64 -8.78 -2.46 20.85
CA ALA A 64 -8.11 -3.34 19.90
C ALA A 64 -8.03 -2.71 18.49
N LYS A 65 -6.87 -2.87 17.84
CA LYS A 65 -6.69 -2.54 16.43
C LYS A 65 -7.49 -3.51 15.55
N ASP A 66 -7.89 -3.05 14.38
CA ASP A 66 -8.45 -3.96 13.38
C ASP A 66 -7.38 -4.95 12.88
N HIS A 67 -7.81 -6.07 12.33
CA HIS A 67 -6.90 -7.08 11.83
C HIS A 67 -7.47 -7.84 10.63
N PHE A 68 -6.59 -8.23 9.71
CA PHE A 68 -6.91 -9.20 8.67
C PHE A 68 -6.29 -10.54 9.03
N ARG A 69 -7.13 -11.59 9.14
CA ARG A 69 -6.71 -12.94 9.54
C ARG A 69 -5.81 -12.97 10.78
N GLY A 70 -6.06 -12.10 11.76
CA GLY A 70 -5.31 -12.01 13.02
C GLY A 70 -3.96 -11.27 12.95
N THR A 71 -3.65 -10.58 11.84
CA THR A 71 -2.56 -9.58 11.81
C THR A 71 -3.11 -8.17 11.66
N ASN A 72 -2.59 -7.23 12.45
CA ASN A 72 -2.91 -5.80 12.36
C ASN A 72 -1.79 -4.97 11.70
N PHE A 73 -0.66 -5.60 11.42
CA PHE A 73 0.49 -5.00 10.76
C PHE A 73 1.37 -6.12 10.17
N GLY A 74 1.67 -6.05 8.88
CA GLY A 74 2.39 -7.10 8.16
C GLY A 74 1.82 -7.34 6.77
N MET A 75 2.10 -8.51 6.24
CA MET A 75 1.57 -9.01 4.97
C MET A 75 0.84 -10.34 5.16
N VAL A 76 -0.07 -10.61 4.23
CA VAL A 76 -0.64 -11.93 4.02
C VAL A 76 -0.35 -12.33 2.59
N VAL A 77 0.37 -13.44 2.40
CA VAL A 77 0.62 -14.02 1.07
C VAL A 77 -0.32 -15.21 0.91
N GLN A 78 -1.31 -15.07 0.04
CA GLN A 78 -2.27 -16.12 -0.26
C GLN A 78 -1.70 -17.05 -1.34
N CYS A 79 -1.73 -18.35 -1.07
CA CYS A 79 -1.37 -19.42 -2.00
C CYS A 79 -2.56 -20.38 -2.19
N GLU A 80 -2.44 -21.39 -3.06
CA GLU A 80 -3.54 -22.32 -3.37
C GLU A 80 -4.03 -23.12 -2.14
N HIS A 81 -3.09 -23.62 -1.33
CA HIS A 81 -3.38 -24.52 -0.21
C HIS A 81 -3.29 -23.86 1.18
N GLY A 82 -3.16 -22.55 1.22
CA GLY A 82 -2.97 -21.85 2.49
C GLY A 82 -2.46 -20.44 2.31
N TYR A 83 -1.96 -19.86 3.39
CA TYR A 83 -1.41 -18.52 3.37
C TYR A 83 -0.31 -18.34 4.41
N PHE A 84 0.66 -17.48 4.09
CA PHE A 84 1.57 -16.93 5.08
C PHE A 84 0.98 -15.65 5.68
N ARG A 85 1.17 -15.44 6.98
CA ARG A 85 0.88 -14.19 7.68
C ARG A 85 2.06 -13.81 8.57
N GLY A 86 2.64 -12.63 8.33
CA GLY A 86 3.79 -12.16 9.10
C GLY A 86 4.38 -10.87 8.56
N GLY A 87 5.63 -10.60 8.92
CA GLY A 87 6.43 -9.48 8.43
C GLY A 87 7.85 -9.57 9.00
N ARG A 88 8.51 -8.43 9.16
CA ARG A 88 9.86 -8.31 9.73
C ARG A 88 10.15 -9.14 11.00
N GLY A 89 9.16 -9.31 11.88
CA GLY A 89 9.28 -10.12 13.11
C GLY A 89 9.09 -11.64 12.91
N GLY A 90 8.97 -12.09 11.67
CA GLY A 90 8.61 -13.46 11.33
C GLY A 90 7.09 -13.63 11.17
N GLY A 91 6.67 -14.89 11.08
CA GLY A 91 5.28 -15.23 10.83
C GLY A 91 5.00 -16.72 10.82
N TRP A 92 3.81 -17.08 10.38
CA TRP A 92 3.35 -18.45 10.28
C TRP A 92 2.71 -18.68 8.92
N ALA A 93 2.98 -19.85 8.33
CA ALA A 93 2.17 -20.44 7.29
C ALA A 93 0.99 -21.19 7.93
N TYR A 94 -0.17 -21.06 7.31
CA TYR A 94 -1.43 -21.69 7.68
C TYR A 94 -1.99 -22.43 6.47
N ASP A 95 -2.74 -23.50 6.71
CA ASP A 95 -3.60 -24.10 5.68
C ASP A 95 -4.90 -23.29 5.49
N ASN A 96 -5.74 -23.71 4.55
CA ASN A 96 -7.04 -23.07 4.30
C ASN A 96 -8.06 -23.26 5.43
N ASN A 97 -7.79 -24.13 6.41
CA ASN A 97 -8.59 -24.32 7.62
C ASN A 97 -8.05 -23.52 8.82
N HIS A 98 -7.12 -22.58 8.57
CA HIS A 98 -6.47 -21.75 9.59
C HIS A 98 -5.61 -22.53 10.60
N LYS A 99 -5.23 -23.77 10.29
CA LYS A 99 -4.30 -24.54 11.11
C LYS A 99 -2.87 -24.10 10.81
N LYS A 100 -2.07 -23.88 11.86
CA LYS A 100 -0.64 -23.59 11.72
C LYS A 100 0.08 -24.76 11.07
N VAL A 101 0.84 -24.48 10.01
CA VAL A 101 1.65 -25.45 9.29
C VAL A 101 3.12 -25.30 9.67
N LYS A 102 3.66 -24.08 9.58
CA LYS A 102 5.09 -23.82 9.82
C LYS A 102 5.33 -22.40 10.32
N GLN A 103 6.25 -22.25 11.26
CA GLN A 103 6.74 -20.94 11.69
C GLN A 103 7.95 -20.53 10.86
N PHE A 104 8.02 -19.25 10.52
CA PHE A 104 9.20 -18.61 9.96
C PHE A 104 9.69 -17.56 10.95
N PRO A 105 10.86 -17.72 11.58
CA PRO A 105 11.41 -16.72 12.47
C PRO A 105 11.79 -15.46 11.67
N GLY A 106 11.72 -14.31 12.33
CA GLY A 106 12.28 -13.05 11.83
C GLY A 106 13.02 -12.34 12.95
N ASP A 107 13.92 -11.44 12.58
CA ASP A 107 14.84 -10.78 13.51
C ASP A 107 14.38 -9.37 13.89
N GLY A 108 13.20 -8.93 13.43
CA GLY A 108 12.76 -7.56 13.65
C GLY A 108 13.71 -6.54 13.01
N GLY A 109 14.51 -6.96 12.02
CA GLY A 109 15.59 -6.23 11.32
C GLY A 109 16.62 -5.61 12.23
N ILE A 110 17.03 -6.33 13.27
CA ILE A 110 18.17 -5.95 14.13
C ILE A 110 19.45 -5.76 13.29
N GLY A 111 19.58 -6.44 12.15
CA GLY A 111 20.77 -6.37 11.29
C GLY A 111 20.89 -5.16 10.35
N HIS A 112 19.88 -4.29 10.24
CA HIS A 112 19.87 -3.25 9.19
C HIS A 112 21.01 -2.24 9.33
N GLN A 113 21.23 -1.68 10.51
CA GLN A 113 22.28 -0.69 10.76
C GLN A 113 23.68 -1.30 10.59
N ALA A 114 23.87 -2.53 11.06
CA ALA A 114 25.13 -3.25 10.92
C ALA A 114 25.47 -3.51 9.44
N ASN A 115 24.47 -3.91 8.63
CA ASN A 115 24.65 -4.10 7.19
C ASN A 115 25.05 -2.79 6.49
N PHE A 116 24.37 -1.69 6.78
CA PHE A 116 24.70 -0.39 6.21
C PHE A 116 26.14 0.04 6.54
N ILE A 117 26.55 -0.04 7.80
CA ILE A 117 27.92 0.31 8.23
C ILE A 117 28.96 -0.59 7.55
N LYS A 118 28.67 -1.90 7.44
CA LYS A 118 29.54 -2.86 6.75
C LYS A 118 29.73 -2.46 5.29
N ALA A 119 28.65 -2.21 4.55
CA ALA A 119 28.71 -1.83 3.14
C ALA A 119 29.44 -0.50 2.92
N MET A 120 29.23 0.48 3.81
CA MET A 120 29.96 1.76 3.77
C MET A 120 31.48 1.55 3.97
N ARG A 121 31.88 0.69 4.90
CA ARG A 121 33.29 0.39 5.17
C ARG A 121 33.94 -0.38 4.02
N SER A 122 33.24 -1.36 3.45
CA SER A 122 33.78 -2.17 2.36
C SER A 122 33.79 -1.43 1.03
N ARG A 123 32.94 -0.40 0.87
CA ARG A 123 32.69 0.32 -0.39
C ARG A 123 32.22 -0.59 -1.52
N LYS A 124 31.61 -1.73 -1.20
CA LYS A 124 31.05 -2.68 -2.17
C LYS A 124 29.53 -2.66 -2.09
N VAL A 125 28.88 -2.24 -3.18
CA VAL A 125 27.41 -2.21 -3.27
C VAL A 125 26.80 -3.60 -3.04
N SER A 126 27.48 -4.65 -3.50
CA SER A 126 27.09 -6.06 -3.30
C SER A 126 27.00 -6.49 -1.83
N ASP A 127 27.55 -5.71 -0.90
CA ASP A 127 27.44 -6.01 0.53
C ASP A 127 26.11 -5.52 1.14
N LEU A 128 25.35 -4.67 0.44
CA LEU A 128 24.02 -4.25 0.86
C LEU A 128 23.02 -5.38 0.70
N ILE A 129 22.19 -5.60 1.72
CA ILE A 129 21.06 -6.54 1.64
C ILE A 129 19.94 -5.96 0.75
N ALA A 130 19.76 -4.64 0.77
CA ALA A 130 18.80 -3.93 -0.06
C ALA A 130 19.46 -2.68 -0.64
N ASP A 131 19.62 -2.64 -1.96
CA ASP A 131 20.14 -1.49 -2.69
C ASP A 131 19.08 -0.37 -2.75
N ILE A 132 19.49 0.87 -3.03
CA ILE A 132 18.62 2.03 -3.16
C ILE A 132 17.54 1.85 -4.22
N LEU A 133 17.80 1.03 -5.25
CA LEU A 133 16.83 0.70 -6.28
C LEU A 133 15.56 0.03 -5.69
N GLU A 134 15.70 -0.82 -4.68
CA GLU A 134 14.57 -1.42 -3.98
C GLU A 134 13.72 -0.35 -3.29
N GLY A 135 14.40 0.62 -2.65
CA GLY A 135 13.77 1.79 -2.03
C GLY A 135 13.03 2.66 -3.04
N HIS A 136 13.63 2.93 -4.20
CA HIS A 136 13.01 3.69 -5.29
C HIS A 136 11.72 3.05 -5.76
N ILE A 137 11.76 1.75 -6.12
CA ILE A 137 10.60 1.02 -6.64
C ILE A 137 9.46 1.02 -5.61
N SER A 138 9.77 0.71 -4.35
CA SER A 138 8.76 0.64 -3.28
C SER A 138 8.21 2.01 -2.88
N ALA A 139 9.02 3.06 -2.93
CA ALA A 139 8.57 4.43 -2.71
C ALA A 139 7.66 4.90 -3.87
N ALA A 140 8.02 4.58 -5.12
CA ALA A 140 7.21 4.90 -6.28
C ALA A 140 5.80 4.30 -6.19
N LEU A 141 5.65 3.06 -5.70
CA LEU A 141 4.33 2.47 -5.44
C LEU A 141 3.51 3.30 -4.44
N CYS A 142 4.12 3.73 -3.34
CA CYS A 142 3.46 4.59 -2.35
C CYS A 142 3.05 5.94 -2.98
N HIS A 143 3.89 6.50 -3.85
CA HIS A 143 3.56 7.72 -4.58
C HIS A 143 2.41 7.50 -5.57
N MET A 144 2.39 6.41 -6.33
CA MET A 144 1.28 6.07 -7.23
C MET A 144 -0.05 5.98 -6.49
N ALA A 145 -0.07 5.32 -5.32
CA ALA A 145 -1.25 5.24 -4.47
C ALA A 145 -1.75 6.63 -4.04
N ASN A 146 -0.83 7.47 -3.55
CA ASN A 146 -1.16 8.81 -3.11
C ASN A 146 -1.63 9.70 -4.26
N ILE A 147 -1.03 9.58 -5.45
CA ILE A 147 -1.42 10.35 -6.64
C ILE A 147 -2.80 9.93 -7.12
N SER A 148 -3.10 8.62 -7.16
CA SER A 148 -4.45 8.14 -7.46
C SER A 148 -5.46 8.74 -6.48
N TYR A 149 -5.23 8.64 -5.16
CA TYR A 149 -6.12 9.24 -4.18
C TYR A 149 -6.27 10.77 -4.32
N ARG A 150 -5.18 11.50 -4.54
CA ARG A 150 -5.18 12.98 -4.64
C ARG A 150 -5.91 13.51 -5.86
N LEU A 151 -5.92 12.76 -6.96
CA LEU A 151 -6.72 13.08 -8.16
C LEU A 151 -8.16 12.57 -8.06
N GLY A 152 -8.47 11.83 -6.99
CA GLY A 152 -9.78 11.26 -6.78
C GLY A 152 -10.83 12.30 -6.41
N HIS A 153 -12.07 11.84 -6.45
CA HIS A 153 -13.22 12.64 -6.07
C HIS A 153 -14.15 11.83 -5.16
N LYS A 154 -14.91 12.53 -4.33
CA LYS A 154 -15.87 11.93 -3.41
C LYS A 154 -17.00 11.27 -4.20
N GLN A 155 -17.34 10.03 -3.85
CA GLN A 155 -18.43 9.28 -4.48
C GLN A 155 -19.25 8.50 -3.44
N PRO A 156 -20.57 8.32 -3.67
CA PRO A 156 -21.39 7.37 -2.93
C PRO A 156 -20.85 5.94 -3.06
N VAL A 157 -21.07 5.14 -2.02
CA VAL A 157 -20.59 3.75 -1.93
C VAL A 157 -21.04 2.91 -3.11
N GLU A 158 -22.29 3.09 -3.55
CA GLU A 158 -22.91 2.32 -4.62
C GLU A 158 -22.24 2.58 -5.97
N LYS A 159 -21.81 3.83 -6.21
CA LYS A 159 -21.08 4.20 -7.43
C LYS A 159 -19.67 3.62 -7.42
N ILE A 160 -18.97 3.69 -6.27
CA ILE A 160 -17.64 3.09 -6.12
C ILE A 160 -17.72 1.57 -6.35
N ALA A 161 -18.69 0.89 -5.73
CA ALA A 161 -18.89 -0.55 -5.88
C ALA A 161 -19.12 -0.95 -7.35
N LYS A 162 -19.94 -0.16 -8.08
CA LYS A 162 -20.17 -0.38 -9.51
C LYS A 162 -18.90 -0.20 -10.34
N GLU A 163 -18.09 0.81 -10.04
CA GLU A 163 -16.85 1.10 -10.77
C GLU A 163 -15.81 0.00 -10.62
N ILE A 164 -15.69 -0.59 -9.42
CA ILE A 164 -14.69 -1.63 -9.14
C ILE A 164 -15.16 -3.07 -9.36
N ALA A 165 -16.43 -3.27 -9.76
CA ALA A 165 -17.05 -4.60 -9.85
C ALA A 165 -16.30 -5.60 -10.75
N GLY A 166 -15.55 -5.10 -11.75
CA GLY A 166 -14.70 -5.92 -12.62
C GLY A 166 -13.41 -6.45 -11.95
N ASN A 167 -13.11 -6.03 -10.72
CA ASN A 167 -11.95 -6.46 -9.95
C ASN A 167 -12.40 -7.07 -8.62
N SER A 168 -12.50 -8.40 -8.58
CA SER A 168 -12.98 -9.14 -7.41
C SER A 168 -12.13 -8.91 -6.15
N ILE A 169 -10.80 -8.81 -6.30
CA ILE A 169 -9.88 -8.62 -5.18
C ILE A 169 -10.05 -7.22 -4.56
N LEU A 170 -10.15 -6.20 -5.40
CA LEU A 170 -10.41 -4.83 -4.92
C LEU A 170 -11.81 -4.72 -4.32
N THR A 171 -12.81 -5.37 -4.92
CA THR A 171 -14.19 -5.43 -4.40
C THR A 171 -14.23 -6.06 -3.01
N GLU A 172 -13.56 -7.19 -2.80
CA GLU A 172 -13.48 -7.87 -1.49
C GLU A 172 -12.82 -6.97 -0.43
N SER A 173 -11.75 -6.26 -0.81
CA SER A 173 -11.07 -5.29 0.06
C SER A 173 -11.94 -4.09 0.40
N PHE A 174 -12.74 -3.62 -0.56
CA PHE A 174 -13.70 -2.55 -0.37
C PHE A 174 -14.82 -2.96 0.59
N GLU A 175 -15.38 -4.15 0.45
CA GLU A 175 -16.41 -4.65 1.38
C GLU A 175 -15.87 -4.80 2.82
N ARG A 176 -14.62 -5.26 2.99
CA ARG A 176 -13.95 -5.23 4.30
C ARG A 176 -13.80 -3.81 4.83
N CYS A 177 -13.44 -2.86 3.99
CA CYS A 177 -13.34 -1.44 4.36
C CYS A 177 -14.70 -0.90 4.85
N LEU A 178 -15.78 -1.16 4.12
CA LEU A 178 -17.13 -0.75 4.52
C LEU A 178 -17.55 -1.39 5.84
N THR A 179 -17.25 -2.68 6.04
CA THR A 179 -17.50 -3.38 7.30
C THR A 179 -16.77 -2.71 8.47
N HIS A 180 -15.50 -2.36 8.29
CA HIS A 180 -14.71 -1.64 9.28
C HIS A 180 -15.30 -0.26 9.63
N LEU A 181 -15.73 0.50 8.62
CA LEU A 181 -16.30 1.84 8.80
C LEU A 181 -17.67 1.78 9.49
N ARG A 182 -18.52 0.81 9.13
CA ARG A 182 -19.79 0.53 9.81
C ARG A 182 -19.56 0.17 11.29
N ALA A 183 -18.57 -0.67 11.59
CA ALA A 183 -18.23 -1.04 12.96
C ALA A 183 -17.77 0.16 13.82
N ASN A 184 -17.26 1.22 13.19
CA ASN A 184 -16.89 2.47 13.83
C ASN A 184 -17.98 3.56 13.80
N LYS A 185 -19.16 3.24 13.25
CA LYS A 185 -20.31 4.16 13.11
C LYS A 185 -19.97 5.43 12.30
N VAL A 186 -19.13 5.30 11.27
CA VAL A 186 -18.85 6.38 10.32
C VAL A 186 -20.06 6.57 9.39
N ASP A 187 -20.56 7.81 9.26
CA ASP A 187 -21.66 8.13 8.35
C ASP A 187 -21.12 8.53 6.97
N LEU A 188 -21.09 7.57 6.05
CA LEU A 188 -20.56 7.77 4.69
C LEU A 188 -21.39 8.70 3.81
N ARG A 189 -22.59 9.12 4.25
CA ARG A 189 -23.33 10.19 3.57
C ARG A 189 -22.76 11.57 3.92
N ARG A 190 -22.23 11.72 5.15
CA ARG A 190 -21.58 12.95 5.62
C ARG A 190 -20.09 12.96 5.28
N GLU A 191 -19.46 11.79 5.35
CA GLU A 191 -18.03 11.57 5.12
C GLU A 191 -17.85 10.58 3.96
N PRO A 192 -18.19 10.94 2.71
CA PRO A 192 -18.07 10.03 1.58
C PRO A 192 -16.61 9.69 1.31
N LEU A 193 -16.41 8.47 0.80
CA LEU A 193 -15.10 8.01 0.35
C LEU A 193 -14.69 8.71 -0.94
N THR A 194 -13.38 8.90 -1.10
CA THR A 194 -12.76 9.33 -2.34
C THR A 194 -12.30 8.10 -3.11
N ILE A 195 -12.67 8.01 -4.40
CA ILE A 195 -12.09 7.06 -5.35
C ILE A 195 -11.16 7.82 -6.29
N GLY A 196 -9.93 7.35 -6.40
CA GLY A 196 -8.92 7.83 -7.34
C GLY A 196 -9.07 7.22 -8.73
N PRO A 197 -8.61 7.89 -9.79
CA PRO A 197 -8.54 7.26 -11.10
C PRO A 197 -7.59 6.07 -11.08
N SER A 198 -7.85 5.12 -11.98
CA SER A 198 -6.92 4.03 -12.31
C SER A 198 -5.75 4.59 -13.12
N LEU A 199 -4.58 4.69 -12.50
CA LEU A 199 -3.40 5.29 -13.10
C LEU A 199 -2.50 4.23 -13.72
N ILE A 200 -2.21 4.36 -15.01
CA ILE A 200 -1.28 3.50 -15.75
C ILE A 200 0.11 4.15 -15.73
N PHE A 201 1.15 3.35 -15.47
CA PHE A 201 2.52 3.83 -15.34
C PHE A 201 3.43 3.17 -16.37
N ASP A 202 4.05 3.98 -17.22
CA ASP A 202 5.14 3.53 -18.08
C ASP A 202 6.41 3.39 -17.24
N ARG A 203 6.80 2.14 -17.03
CA ARG A 203 7.96 1.74 -16.22
C ARG A 203 9.30 2.00 -16.91
N THR A 204 9.30 2.47 -18.15
CA THR A 204 10.53 2.82 -18.89
C THR A 204 10.79 4.32 -18.82
N SER A 205 9.79 5.15 -19.12
CA SER A 205 9.91 6.60 -18.95
C SER A 205 9.70 7.08 -17.51
N GLU A 206 9.24 6.20 -16.62
CA GLU A 206 8.82 6.51 -15.24
C GLU A 206 7.77 7.62 -15.16
N ARG A 207 6.79 7.57 -16.06
CA ARG A 207 5.69 8.54 -16.14
C ARG A 207 4.33 7.85 -16.20
N PHE A 208 3.32 8.55 -15.73
CA PHE A 208 1.94 8.15 -15.96
C PHE A 208 1.57 8.35 -17.43
N VAL A 209 0.73 7.45 -17.95
CA VAL A 209 0.16 7.49 -19.31
C VAL A 209 -1.36 7.28 -19.27
N GLY A 210 -2.05 7.63 -20.36
CA GLY A 210 -3.52 7.55 -20.45
C GLY A 210 -4.25 8.81 -19.96
N GLU A 211 -5.55 8.68 -19.72
CA GLU A 211 -6.50 9.79 -19.52
C GLU A 211 -6.09 10.80 -18.45
N PHE A 212 -5.63 10.34 -17.28
CA PHE A 212 -5.27 11.20 -16.14
C PHE A 212 -3.77 11.54 -16.07
N SER A 213 -3.00 11.17 -17.09
CA SER A 213 -1.53 11.26 -17.06
C SER A 213 -1.00 12.67 -16.87
N ASN A 214 -1.59 13.68 -17.51
CA ASN A 214 -1.13 15.07 -17.38
C ASN A 214 -1.17 15.53 -15.92
N TRP A 215 -2.32 15.36 -15.26
CA TRP A 215 -2.50 15.73 -13.85
C TRP A 215 -1.65 14.85 -12.91
N ALA A 216 -1.53 13.56 -13.19
CA ALA A 216 -0.74 12.64 -12.38
C ALA A 216 0.76 12.97 -12.45
N ASN A 217 1.26 13.29 -13.65
CA ASN A 217 2.66 13.64 -13.88
C ASN A 217 3.04 14.99 -13.23
N MET A 218 2.09 15.93 -13.08
CA MET A 218 2.31 17.16 -12.30
C MET A 218 2.58 16.88 -10.81
N LEU A 219 2.22 15.71 -10.30
CA LEU A 219 2.42 15.32 -8.90
C LEU A 219 3.66 14.45 -8.67
N LEU A 220 4.40 14.09 -9.73
CA LEU A 220 5.67 13.36 -9.61
C LEU A 220 6.79 14.21 -8.99
N ARG A 221 6.71 15.53 -9.19
CA ARG A 221 7.61 16.52 -8.59
C ARG A 221 6.78 17.58 -7.90
N ARG A 222 7.39 18.28 -6.93
CA ARG A 222 6.77 19.46 -6.31
C ARG A 222 7.24 20.71 -7.04
N ASN A 223 6.47 21.79 -6.95
CA ASN A 223 6.99 23.12 -7.23
C ASN A 223 7.97 23.46 -6.10
N TYR A 224 9.26 23.31 -6.39
CA TYR A 224 10.32 23.59 -5.44
C TYR A 224 10.37 25.09 -5.13
N ARG A 225 10.67 25.43 -3.88
CA ARG A 225 10.89 26.81 -3.46
C ARG A 225 12.35 27.15 -3.74
N GLU A 226 12.61 28.18 -4.54
CA GLU A 226 13.98 28.68 -4.75
C GLU A 226 14.63 29.12 -3.42
N PRO A 227 15.94 28.90 -3.23
CA PRO A 227 16.89 28.23 -4.14
C PRO A 227 16.94 26.69 -3.98
N PHE A 228 16.02 26.05 -3.25
CA PHE A 228 16.04 24.62 -2.91
C PHE A 228 15.41 23.74 -3.99
N VAL A 229 15.89 23.88 -5.22
CA VAL A 229 15.40 23.15 -6.40
C VAL A 229 16.21 21.86 -6.60
N VAL A 230 15.52 20.74 -6.84
CA VAL A 230 16.19 19.52 -7.31
C VAL A 230 16.50 19.70 -8.80
N PRO A 231 17.78 19.62 -9.23
CA PRO A 231 18.14 19.81 -10.63
C PRO A 231 17.41 18.84 -11.57
N GLU A 232 17.11 19.29 -12.79
CA GLU A 232 16.51 18.40 -13.80
C GLU A 232 17.48 17.31 -14.28
N HIS A 233 18.78 17.60 -14.20
CA HIS A 233 19.87 16.73 -14.62
C HIS A 233 20.87 16.62 -13.45
N VAL A 234 21.26 15.39 -13.09
CA VAL A 234 22.22 15.05 -12.02
C VAL A 234 23.48 14.48 -12.65
#